data_AF-A0A381KJK2-F1
#
_entry.id   AF-A0A381KJK2-F1
#
_cell.length_a   1.000
_cell.length_b   1.000
_cell.length_c   1.000
_cell.angle_alpha   90.00
_cell.angle_beta   90.00
_cell.angle_gamma   90.00
#
_symmetry.space_group_name_H-M   'P 1'
#
loop_
_entity.id
_entity.type
_entity.pdbx_description
1 polymer ?
#
loop_
_entity_poly.entity_id
_entity_poly.type
_entity_poly.pdbx_seq_one_letter_code
_entity_poly.pdbx_strand_id
1 'polypeptide(L)'
;MLPITVIMFVGWGLIYGLNFDMFEIIVRVFKPVSDIAQTLPGFVLLNFLVVFIYSLGISGWVLSPITYSIQLGAIAANAAAVASGGVATNIYVYEVIQTGWITLGGLGATLPLVIMMCLSRVGRIKAIGRACIVPSIMNINEPVIFGAPVAWNPFLMLPMWIGTVVISITTYLSMSMGFVTIPSKVFNLWYVPFGISTFMVNQDVRGLIVLAINIVLLFMIWYPFFKAYEKEEIKLESQEV
;
A
#
# COMPACT_ATOMS: atom_id res chain seq x y z
N MET A 1 -34.16 -10.27 -1.04
CA MET A 1 -34.50 -8.82 -1.13
C MET A 1 -35.07 -8.29 0.18
N LEU A 2 -36.04 -8.97 0.83
CA LEU A 2 -36.63 -8.54 2.11
C LEU A 2 -35.61 -8.15 3.21
N PRO A 3 -34.53 -8.90 3.47
CA PRO A 3 -33.55 -8.54 4.50
C PRO A 3 -32.79 -7.25 4.19
N ILE A 4 -32.42 -7.04 2.92
CA ILE A 4 -31.73 -5.82 2.46
C ILE A 4 -32.68 -4.62 2.60
N THR A 5 -33.94 -4.78 2.18
CA THR A 5 -34.96 -3.73 2.31
C THR A 5 -35.18 -3.34 3.77
N VAL A 6 -35.27 -4.31 4.68
CA VAL A 6 -35.40 -4.04 6.14
C VAL A 6 -34.19 -3.29 6.67
N ILE A 7 -32.96 -3.72 6.32
CA ILE A 7 -31.72 -3.04 6.74
C ILE A 7 -31.68 -1.60 6.20
N MET A 8 -32.07 -1.38 4.95
CA MET A 8 -32.10 -0.04 4.35
C MET A 8 -33.13 0.88 5.02
N PHE A 9 -34.33 0.40 5.32
CA PHE A 9 -35.37 1.20 5.99
C PHE A 9 -35.01 1.50 7.45
N VAL A 10 -34.42 0.54 8.17
CA VAL A 10 -33.92 0.76 9.54
C VAL A 10 -32.75 1.76 9.51
N GLY A 11 -31.79 1.60 8.59
CA GLY A 11 -30.68 2.52 8.43
C GLY A 11 -31.15 3.94 8.07
N TRP A 12 -32.12 4.07 7.18
CA TRP A 12 -32.74 5.34 6.84
C TRP A 12 -33.44 5.99 8.04
N GLY A 13 -34.24 5.22 8.80
CA GLY A 13 -34.94 5.70 9.99
C GLY A 13 -33.99 6.15 11.11
N LEU A 14 -32.88 5.44 11.31
CA LEU A 14 -31.84 5.84 12.26
C LEU A 14 -31.14 7.13 11.80
N ILE A 15 -30.61 7.15 10.58
CA ILE A 15 -29.78 8.27 10.08
C ILE A 15 -30.61 9.55 9.92
N TYR A 16 -31.75 9.48 9.24
CA TYR A 16 -32.55 10.66 8.90
C TYR A 16 -33.66 10.94 9.92
N GLY A 17 -34.19 9.91 10.59
CA GLY A 17 -35.27 10.09 11.58
C GLY A 17 -34.77 10.49 12.96
N LEU A 18 -33.57 10.05 13.36
CA LEU A 18 -32.98 10.34 14.68
C LEU A 18 -31.75 11.27 14.61
N ASN A 19 -31.41 11.80 13.43
CA ASN A 19 -30.14 12.51 13.18
C ASN A 19 -28.91 11.70 13.65
N PHE A 20 -28.95 10.37 13.45
CA PHE A 20 -27.90 9.47 13.87
C PHE A 20 -26.76 9.49 12.84
N ASP A 21 -25.73 10.29 13.09
CA ASP A 21 -24.55 10.32 12.23
C ASP A 21 -23.64 9.10 12.52
N MET A 22 -23.93 8.02 11.80
CA MET A 22 -23.14 6.79 11.87
C MET A 22 -21.67 7.02 11.50
N PHE A 23 -21.38 7.96 10.60
CA PHE A 23 -20.01 8.29 10.22
C PHE A 23 -19.28 9.01 11.36
N GLU A 24 -19.91 9.98 12.02
CA GLU A 24 -19.33 10.67 13.18
C GLU A 24 -19.03 9.69 14.33
N ILE A 25 -19.93 8.75 14.61
CA ILE A 25 -19.73 7.73 15.65
C ILE A 25 -18.54 6.83 15.31
N ILE A 26 -18.45 6.35 14.07
CA ILE A 26 -17.31 5.55 13.61
C ILE A 26 -16.02 6.34 13.76
N VAL A 27 -15.97 7.58 13.28
CA VAL A 27 -14.81 8.47 13.41
C VAL A 27 -14.42 8.64 14.88
N ARG A 28 -15.39 8.83 15.78
CA ARG A 28 -15.15 9.01 17.22
C ARG A 28 -14.57 7.75 17.87
N VAL A 29 -15.08 6.57 17.52
CA VAL A 29 -14.59 5.27 18.02
C VAL A 29 -13.16 5.00 17.53
N PHE A 30 -12.88 5.30 16.26
CA PHE A 30 -11.55 5.08 15.66
C PHE A 30 -10.57 6.23 15.89
N LYS A 31 -10.97 7.33 16.53
CA LYS A 31 -10.13 8.52 16.73
C LYS A 31 -8.77 8.21 17.37
N PRO A 32 -8.65 7.41 18.45
CA PRO A 32 -7.34 7.09 19.02
C PRO A 32 -6.43 6.35 18.03
N VAL A 33 -7.00 5.46 17.22
CA VAL A 33 -6.28 4.73 16.17
C VAL A 33 -5.88 5.67 15.04
N SER A 34 -6.76 6.59 14.66
CA SER A 34 -6.48 7.63 13.66
C SER A 34 -5.33 8.54 14.11
N ASP A 35 -5.33 9.02 15.36
CA ASP A 35 -4.28 9.88 15.89
C ASP A 35 -2.92 9.16 15.90
N ILE A 36 -2.90 7.88 16.31
CA ILE A 36 -1.71 7.04 16.23
C ILE A 36 -1.26 6.88 14.77
N ALA A 37 -2.19 6.61 13.85
CA ALA A 37 -1.90 6.40 12.43
C ALA A 37 -1.17 7.60 11.79
N GLN A 38 -1.47 8.82 12.25
CA GLN A 38 -0.83 10.04 11.76
C GLN A 38 0.57 10.28 12.34
N THR A 39 1.04 9.48 13.30
CA THR A 39 2.43 9.54 13.80
C THR A 39 3.35 8.64 12.98
N LEU A 40 4.65 8.94 12.93
CA LEU A 40 5.64 8.08 12.25
C LEU A 40 5.58 6.60 12.70
N PRO A 41 5.63 6.26 14.01
CA PRO A 41 5.57 4.85 14.42
C PRO A 41 4.23 4.20 14.08
N GLY A 42 3.11 4.93 14.19
CA GLY A 42 1.81 4.38 13.82
C GLY A 42 1.65 4.17 12.31
N PHE A 43 2.12 5.11 11.49
CA PHE A 43 2.16 5.00 10.03
C PHE A 43 2.94 3.74 9.60
N VAL A 44 4.14 3.55 10.15
CA VAL A 44 4.97 2.37 9.88
C VAL A 44 4.29 1.09 10.35
N LEU A 45 3.78 1.07 11.59
CA LEU A 45 3.14 -0.11 12.17
C LEU A 45 1.92 -0.55 11.38
N LEU A 46 1.04 0.38 10.99
CA LEU A 46 -0.17 0.03 10.25
C LEU A 46 0.14 -0.51 8.85
N ASN A 47 1.08 0.11 8.13
CA ASN A 47 1.52 -0.41 6.83
C ASN A 47 2.16 -1.80 6.97
N PHE A 48 2.99 -1.99 7.99
CA PHE A 48 3.60 -3.28 8.30
C PHE A 48 2.55 -4.36 8.62
N LEU A 49 1.54 -4.06 9.45
CA LEU A 49 0.51 -5.03 9.82
C LEU A 49 -0.29 -5.55 8.62
N VAL A 50 -0.64 -4.64 7.69
CA VAL A 50 -1.34 -5.03 6.46
C VAL A 50 -0.45 -5.96 5.61
N VAL A 51 0.82 -5.62 5.44
CA VAL A 51 1.80 -6.44 4.71
C VAL A 51 2.10 -7.76 5.40
N PHE A 52 2.17 -7.77 6.73
CA PHE A 52 2.37 -8.97 7.53
C PHE A 52 1.23 -9.97 7.31
N ILE A 53 -0.02 -9.54 7.45
CA ILE A 53 -1.20 -10.38 7.18
C ILE A 53 -1.22 -10.85 5.73
N TYR A 54 -0.88 -9.96 4.79
CA TYR A 54 -0.84 -10.31 3.37
C TYR A 54 0.23 -11.35 3.03
N SER A 55 1.37 -11.30 3.71
CA SER A 55 2.44 -12.28 3.56
C SER A 55 2.06 -13.68 4.08
N LEU A 56 1.00 -13.80 4.90
CA LEU A 56 0.37 -15.06 5.32
C LEU A 56 -0.73 -15.53 4.35
N GLY A 57 -0.80 -14.97 3.14
CA GLY A 57 -1.78 -15.34 2.11
C GLY A 57 -3.20 -14.84 2.37
N ILE A 58 -3.42 -14.03 3.41
CA ILE A 58 -4.72 -13.39 3.67
C ILE A 58 -4.79 -12.10 2.87
N SER A 59 -5.84 -11.91 2.08
CA SER A 59 -5.98 -10.69 1.29
C SER A 59 -5.91 -9.41 2.14
N GLY A 60 -5.06 -8.45 1.74
CA GLY A 60 -4.96 -7.15 2.41
C GLY A 60 -6.29 -6.36 2.41
N TRP A 61 -7.19 -6.68 1.48
CA TRP A 61 -8.54 -6.11 1.38
C TRP A 61 -9.40 -6.38 2.63
N VAL A 62 -9.08 -7.39 3.43
CA VAL A 62 -9.77 -7.70 4.70
C VAL A 62 -9.68 -6.53 5.69
N LEU A 63 -8.61 -5.73 5.65
CA LEU A 63 -8.42 -4.59 6.55
C LEU A 63 -8.95 -3.26 5.99
N SER A 64 -9.36 -3.21 4.73
CA SER A 64 -9.80 -1.99 4.07
C SER A 64 -10.95 -1.27 4.77
N PRO A 65 -11.98 -1.94 5.35
CA PRO A 65 -13.03 -1.24 6.08
C PRO A 65 -12.51 -0.41 7.26
N ILE A 66 -11.42 -0.83 7.90
CA ILE A 66 -10.82 -0.11 9.03
C ILE A 66 -9.88 0.98 8.52
N THR A 67 -8.95 0.62 7.64
CA THR A 67 -7.91 1.56 7.17
C THR A 67 -8.49 2.67 6.30
N TYR A 68 -9.43 2.35 5.42
CA TYR A 68 -10.05 3.33 4.53
C TYR A 68 -10.92 4.33 5.29
N SER A 69 -11.65 3.91 6.32
CA SER A 69 -12.45 4.83 7.14
C SER A 69 -11.57 5.89 7.83
N ILE A 70 -10.40 5.50 8.34
CA ILE A 70 -9.43 6.43 8.93
C ILE A 70 -8.86 7.37 7.85
N GLN A 71 -8.44 6.81 6.72
CA GLN A 71 -7.82 7.55 5.62
C GLN A 71 -8.79 8.56 4.99
N LEU A 72 -10.06 8.19 4.83
CA LEU A 72 -11.10 9.04 4.25
C LEU A 72 -11.37 10.27 5.14
N GLY A 73 -11.42 10.10 6.46
CA GLY A 73 -11.51 11.22 7.40
C GLY A 73 -10.29 12.14 7.33
N ALA A 74 -9.09 11.56 7.23
CA ALA A 74 -7.84 12.29 7.16
C ALA A 74 -7.70 13.13 5.87
N ILE A 75 -8.03 12.59 4.70
CA ILE A 75 -7.99 13.34 3.44
C ILE A 75 -9.06 14.45 3.41
N ALA A 76 -10.24 14.20 3.98
CA ALA A 76 -11.27 15.23 4.11
C ALA A 76 -10.82 16.39 5.02
N ALA A 77 -10.14 16.08 6.14
CA ALA A 77 -9.56 17.10 7.01
C ALA A 77 -8.46 17.91 6.30
N ASN A 78 -7.60 17.26 5.51
CA ASN A 78 -6.60 17.97 4.69
C ASN A 78 -7.26 18.89 3.65
N ALA A 79 -8.30 18.41 2.96
CA ALA A 79 -9.04 19.20 1.98
C ALA A 79 -9.66 20.45 2.62
N ALA A 80 -10.29 20.29 3.79
CA ALA A 80 -10.90 21.40 4.54
C ALA A 80 -9.86 22.43 5.00
N ALA A 81 -8.72 21.96 5.54
CA ALA A 81 -7.64 22.84 6.00
C ALA A 81 -7.06 23.68 4.85
N VAL A 82 -6.85 23.08 3.68
CA VAL A 82 -6.37 23.80 2.49
C VAL A 82 -7.43 24.75 1.94
N ALA A 83 -8.72 24.37 1.96
CA ALA A 83 -9.81 25.24 1.52
C ALA A 83 -9.96 26.50 2.39
N SER A 84 -9.61 26.43 3.68
CA SER A 84 -9.57 27.59 4.59
C SER A 84 -8.26 28.38 4.54
N GLY A 85 -7.37 28.12 3.57
CA GLY A 85 -6.08 28.80 3.43
C GLY A 85 -4.96 28.26 4.32
N GLY A 86 -5.18 27.15 5.03
CA GLY A 86 -4.18 26.43 5.81
C GLY A 86 -3.40 25.41 4.98
N VAL A 87 -2.76 24.46 5.66
CA VAL A 87 -1.94 23.40 5.04
C VAL A 87 -2.44 22.01 5.46
N ALA A 88 -2.26 21.04 4.57
CA ALA A 88 -2.52 19.64 4.88
C ALA A 88 -1.47 19.08 5.85
N THR A 89 -1.89 18.29 6.83
CA THR A 89 -1.01 17.75 7.89
C THR A 89 -1.12 16.24 8.07
N ASN A 90 -2.24 15.63 7.65
CA ASN A 90 -2.43 14.19 7.77
C ASN A 90 -1.71 13.46 6.65
N ILE A 91 -0.77 12.57 6.99
CA ILE A 91 0.04 11.80 6.04
C ILE A 91 -0.54 10.40 5.81
N TYR A 92 -1.17 9.79 6.82
CA TYR A 92 -1.84 8.51 6.69
C TYR A 92 -3.18 8.70 5.97
N VAL A 93 -3.11 8.78 4.65
CA VAL A 93 -4.24 8.87 3.71
C VAL A 93 -4.09 7.83 2.61
N TYR A 94 -5.19 7.47 1.95
CA TYR A 94 -5.21 6.42 0.93
C TYR A 94 -4.27 6.74 -0.23
N GLU A 95 -4.20 8.00 -0.61
CA GLU A 95 -3.39 8.52 -1.72
C GLU A 95 -1.91 8.27 -1.50
N VAL A 96 -1.42 8.43 -0.26
CA VAL A 96 0.00 8.20 0.07
C VAL A 96 0.34 6.72 0.02
N ILE A 97 -0.59 5.88 0.51
CA ILE A 97 -0.35 4.46 0.74
C ILE A 97 -0.59 3.65 -0.54
N GLN A 98 -1.82 3.68 -1.06
CA GLN A 98 -2.26 2.81 -2.15
C GLN A 98 -1.95 3.37 -3.55
N THR A 99 -1.94 4.70 -3.69
CA THR A 99 -1.76 5.34 -5.01
C THR A 99 -0.35 5.89 -5.23
N GLY A 100 0.34 6.26 -4.15
CA GLY A 100 1.52 7.12 -4.17
C GLY A 100 2.85 6.39 -3.98
N TRP A 101 3.20 5.97 -2.76
CA TRP A 101 4.59 5.60 -2.45
C TRP A 101 4.78 4.25 -1.75
N ILE A 102 3.76 3.69 -1.11
CA ILE A 102 3.92 2.50 -0.25
C ILE A 102 3.68 1.20 -1.04
N THR A 103 2.59 1.09 -1.81
CA THR A 103 2.26 -0.15 -2.54
C THR A 103 2.90 -0.21 -3.92
N LEU A 104 4.21 -0.01 -3.99
CA LEU A 104 4.97 0.09 -5.24
C LEU A 104 5.05 -1.26 -5.96
N GLY A 105 4.23 -1.44 -6.98
CA GLY A 105 4.09 -2.75 -7.61
C GLY A 105 3.10 -3.66 -6.92
N GLY A 106 2.20 -3.12 -6.11
CA GLY A 106 1.25 -3.83 -5.28
C GLY A 106 1.65 -3.89 -3.81
N LEU A 107 0.86 -4.60 -3.00
CA LEU A 107 1.00 -4.60 -1.55
C LEU A 107 2.28 -5.34 -1.13
N GLY A 108 3.11 -4.70 -0.29
CA GLY A 108 4.46 -5.20 0.04
C GLY A 108 5.56 -4.77 -0.94
N ALA A 109 5.24 -3.86 -1.87
CA ALA A 109 6.19 -3.19 -2.75
C ALA A 109 7.05 -4.15 -3.60
N THR A 110 6.39 -5.02 -4.37
CA THR A 110 7.01 -6.13 -5.09
C THR A 110 7.57 -5.81 -6.47
N LEU A 111 7.46 -4.57 -6.98
CA LEU A 111 7.93 -4.27 -8.34
C LEU A 111 9.40 -4.64 -8.58
N PRO A 112 10.35 -4.34 -7.66
CA PRO A 112 11.75 -4.72 -7.87
C PRO A 112 11.97 -6.23 -7.94
N LEU A 113 11.23 -6.99 -7.12
CA LEU A 113 11.23 -8.45 -7.18
C LEU A 113 10.82 -8.93 -8.58
N VAL A 114 9.71 -8.42 -9.11
CA VAL A 114 9.18 -8.83 -10.43
C VAL A 114 10.15 -8.48 -11.55
N ILE A 115 10.79 -7.31 -11.49
CA ILE A 115 11.83 -6.92 -12.46
C ILE A 115 12.99 -7.92 -12.42
N MET A 116 13.46 -8.31 -11.23
CA MET A 116 14.52 -9.31 -11.11
C MET A 116 14.08 -10.69 -11.58
N MET A 117 12.83 -11.10 -11.31
CA MET A 117 12.26 -12.35 -11.80
C MET A 117 12.23 -12.40 -13.33
N CYS A 118 11.87 -11.30 -14.02
CA CYS A 118 11.89 -11.23 -15.49
C CYS A 118 13.25 -11.57 -16.10
N LEU A 119 14.32 -11.31 -15.36
CA LEU A 119 15.72 -11.52 -15.74
C LEU A 119 16.31 -12.81 -15.14
N SER A 120 15.50 -13.63 -14.47
CA SER A 120 15.97 -14.80 -13.74
C SER A 120 16.61 -15.85 -14.65
N ARG A 121 17.50 -16.69 -14.13
CA ARG A 121 18.03 -17.86 -14.86
C ARG A 121 17.10 -19.08 -14.81
N VAL A 122 16.27 -19.17 -13.78
CA VAL A 122 15.29 -20.25 -13.56
C VAL A 122 14.09 -20.04 -14.48
N GLY A 123 13.77 -21.05 -15.30
CA GLY A 123 12.77 -20.93 -16.37
C GLY A 123 11.39 -20.58 -15.83
N ARG A 124 10.95 -21.28 -14.77
CA ARG A 124 9.67 -21.06 -14.09
C ARG A 124 9.55 -19.66 -13.49
N ILE A 125 10.57 -19.20 -12.76
CA ILE A 125 10.58 -17.85 -12.15
C ILE A 125 10.54 -16.77 -13.22
N LYS A 126 11.30 -16.94 -14.32
CA LYS A 126 11.28 -16.02 -15.46
C LYS A 126 9.90 -15.92 -16.10
N ALA A 127 9.21 -17.04 -16.27
CA ALA A 127 7.86 -17.07 -16.81
C ALA A 127 6.87 -16.30 -15.93
N ILE A 128 6.91 -16.53 -14.61
CA ILE A 128 6.07 -15.80 -13.64
C ILE A 128 6.38 -14.30 -13.69
N GLY A 129 7.65 -13.91 -13.65
CA GLY A 129 8.05 -12.50 -13.69
C GLY A 129 7.52 -11.78 -14.92
N ARG A 130 7.67 -12.39 -16.11
CA ARG A 130 7.17 -11.82 -17.37
C ARG A 130 5.66 -11.75 -17.45
N ALA A 131 4.94 -12.71 -16.87
CA ALA A 131 3.48 -12.65 -16.77
C ALA A 131 3.01 -11.55 -15.80
N CYS A 132 3.79 -11.29 -14.75
CA CYS A 132 3.38 -10.36 -13.68
C CYS A 132 3.85 -8.91 -13.89
N ILE A 133 4.79 -8.62 -14.79
CA ILE A 133 5.36 -7.27 -14.92
C ILE A 133 4.32 -6.19 -15.24
N VAL A 134 3.39 -6.47 -16.17
CA VAL A 134 2.32 -5.54 -16.54
C VAL A 134 1.36 -5.27 -15.37
N PRO A 135 0.76 -6.29 -14.72
CA PRO A 135 -0.09 -6.03 -13.56
C PRO A 135 0.67 -5.36 -12.42
N SER A 136 1.95 -5.70 -12.19
CA SER A 136 2.76 -5.01 -11.18
C SER A 136 2.97 -3.54 -11.49
N ILE A 137 3.20 -3.12 -12.74
CA ILE A 137 3.26 -1.68 -13.07
C ILE A 137 1.94 -0.96 -12.72
N MET A 138 0.82 -1.67 -12.79
CA MET A 138 -0.53 -1.22 -12.40
C MET A 138 -0.86 -1.50 -10.92
N ASN A 139 0.14 -1.80 -10.10
CA ASN A 139 0.01 -2.08 -8.66
C ASN A 139 -0.85 -3.31 -8.31
N ILE A 140 -0.98 -4.27 -9.22
CA ILE A 140 -1.65 -5.55 -9.02
C ILE A 140 -0.58 -6.63 -8.86
N ASN A 141 -0.57 -7.33 -7.72
CA ASN A 141 0.50 -8.27 -7.39
C ASN A 141 0.06 -9.58 -6.74
N GLU A 142 -1.23 -9.86 -6.65
CA GLU A 142 -1.72 -11.18 -6.26
C GLU A 142 -1.07 -12.31 -7.07
N PRO A 143 -0.87 -12.19 -8.41
CA PRO A 143 -0.16 -13.21 -9.17
C PRO A 143 1.31 -13.40 -8.73
N VAL A 144 1.96 -12.37 -8.19
CA VAL A 144 3.32 -12.46 -7.66
C VAL A 144 3.31 -13.13 -6.30
N ILE A 145 2.37 -12.76 -5.45
CA ILE A 145 2.31 -13.20 -4.05
C ILE A 145 1.90 -14.67 -3.94
N PHE A 146 1.00 -15.11 -4.81
CA PHE A 146 0.51 -16.48 -4.86
C PHE A 146 1.19 -17.33 -5.95
N GLY A 147 1.63 -16.72 -7.05
CA GLY A 147 2.27 -17.43 -8.16
C GLY A 147 3.79 -17.55 -8.04
N ALA A 148 4.47 -16.52 -7.50
CA ALA A 148 5.78 -16.71 -6.90
C ALA A 148 5.56 -17.09 -5.43
N PRO A 149 6.35 -17.99 -4.83
CA PRO A 149 6.13 -18.40 -3.46
C PRO A 149 6.64 -17.31 -2.51
N VAL A 150 5.99 -16.14 -2.49
CA VAL A 150 6.25 -15.07 -1.51
C VAL A 150 5.36 -15.29 -0.29
N ALA A 151 4.06 -15.54 -0.51
CA ALA A 151 3.17 -15.95 0.57
C ALA A 151 3.69 -17.25 1.20
N TRP A 152 3.72 -17.29 2.53
CA TRP A 152 4.20 -18.44 3.32
C TRP A 152 5.65 -18.87 3.06
N ASN A 153 6.47 -18.01 2.45
CA ASN A 153 7.91 -18.22 2.33
C ASN A 153 8.65 -17.25 3.27
N PRO A 154 9.02 -17.69 4.48
CA PRO A 154 9.66 -16.83 5.47
C PRO A 154 10.87 -16.08 4.93
N PHE A 155 11.59 -16.66 3.96
CA PHE A 155 12.76 -16.04 3.36
C PHE A 155 12.40 -14.82 2.49
N LEU A 156 11.35 -14.91 1.68
CA LEU A 156 10.87 -13.80 0.83
C LEU A 156 9.91 -12.85 1.55
N MET A 157 9.33 -13.26 2.68
CA MET A 157 8.54 -12.39 3.54
C MET A 157 9.41 -11.31 4.21
N LEU A 158 10.66 -11.64 4.58
CA LEU A 158 11.60 -10.69 5.20
C LEU A 158 11.87 -9.43 4.35
N PRO A 159 12.29 -9.50 3.07
CA PRO A 159 12.51 -8.31 2.25
C PRO A 159 11.21 -7.53 2.01
N MET A 160 10.06 -8.19 1.96
CA MET A 160 8.74 -7.54 1.88
C MET A 160 8.45 -6.69 3.12
N TRP A 161 8.72 -7.25 4.31
CA TRP A 161 8.54 -6.58 5.60
C TRP A 161 9.50 -5.41 5.78
N ILE A 162 10.80 -5.67 5.59
CA ILE A 162 11.87 -4.67 5.73
C ILE A 162 11.64 -3.55 4.70
N GLY A 163 11.33 -3.90 3.45
CA GLY A 163 11.01 -2.97 2.38
C GLY A 163 9.87 -2.04 2.77
N THR A 164 8.76 -2.59 3.27
CA THR A 164 7.59 -1.82 3.72
C THR A 164 7.94 -0.86 4.86
N VAL A 165 8.71 -1.30 5.85
CA VAL A 165 9.15 -0.45 6.97
C VAL A 165 10.02 0.70 6.45
N VAL A 166 11.01 0.40 5.63
CA VAL A 166 11.97 1.39 5.10
C VAL A 166 11.26 2.44 4.25
N ILE A 167 10.45 2.03 3.28
CA ILE A 167 9.74 2.99 2.42
C ILE A 167 8.67 3.79 3.19
N SER A 168 8.07 3.19 4.23
CA SER A 168 7.14 3.92 5.09
C SER A 168 7.83 5.05 5.84
N ILE A 169 9.04 4.79 6.37
CA ILE A 169 9.85 5.80 7.05
C ILE A 169 10.25 6.90 6.08
N THR A 170 10.81 6.56 4.92
CA THR A 170 11.28 7.57 3.95
C THR A 170 10.15 8.42 3.42
N THR A 171 9.01 7.81 3.06
CA THR A 171 7.83 8.55 2.60
C THR A 171 7.30 9.47 3.69
N TYR A 172 7.10 8.98 4.91
CA TYR A 172 6.60 9.80 6.00
C TYR A 172 7.53 10.98 6.29
N LEU A 173 8.84 10.73 6.43
CA LEU A 173 9.81 11.79 6.72
C LEU A 173 9.87 12.83 5.60
N SER A 174 9.77 12.41 4.33
CA SER A 174 9.77 13.33 3.19
C SER A 174 8.58 14.31 3.23
N MET A 175 7.43 13.85 3.71
CA MET A 175 6.24 14.68 3.84
C MET A 175 6.24 15.51 5.12
N SER A 176 6.63 14.91 6.25
CA SER A 176 6.67 15.62 7.54
C SER A 176 7.72 16.72 7.60
N MET A 177 8.82 16.59 6.85
CA MET A 177 9.84 17.64 6.69
C MET A 177 9.47 18.69 5.63
N GLY A 178 8.34 18.54 4.93
CA GLY A 178 7.90 19.46 3.88
C GLY A 178 8.67 19.34 2.56
N PHE A 179 9.43 18.25 2.35
CA PHE A 179 10.11 18.00 1.07
C PHE A 179 9.11 17.67 -0.04
N VAL A 180 8.05 16.90 0.27
CA VAL A 180 6.95 16.59 -0.64
C VAL A 180 5.64 17.12 -0.08
N THR A 181 4.81 17.72 -0.94
CA THR A 181 3.49 18.20 -0.54
C THR A 181 2.58 17.06 -0.06
N ILE A 182 1.97 17.23 1.10
CA ILE A 182 0.98 16.30 1.66
C ILE A 182 -0.32 16.39 0.82
N PRO A 183 -0.91 15.26 0.40
CA PRO A 183 -2.12 15.27 -0.42
C PRO A 183 -3.33 15.89 0.31
N SER A 184 -4.11 16.69 -0.42
CA SER A 184 -5.33 17.34 0.07
C SER A 184 -6.54 17.11 -0.84
N LYS A 185 -6.40 16.29 -1.88
CA LYS A 185 -7.45 15.97 -2.85
C LYS A 185 -7.60 14.46 -2.92
N VAL A 186 -8.85 14.01 -2.99
CA VAL A 186 -9.14 12.59 -3.14
C VAL A 186 -8.62 12.08 -4.49
N PHE A 187 -7.80 11.04 -4.48
CA PHE A 187 -7.27 10.42 -5.71
C PHE A 187 -7.06 8.91 -5.56
N ASN A 188 -8.08 8.14 -5.97
CA ASN A 188 -8.16 6.70 -5.73
C ASN A 188 -7.89 5.84 -6.98
N LEU A 189 -7.13 6.36 -7.95
CA LEU A 189 -6.76 5.63 -9.17
C LEU A 189 -5.47 4.83 -8.99
N TRP A 190 -5.44 3.93 -8.01
CA TRP A 190 -4.28 3.10 -7.67
C TRP A 190 -3.82 2.16 -8.79
N TYR A 191 -4.71 1.87 -9.75
CA TYR A 191 -4.43 1.02 -10.92
C TYR A 191 -3.79 1.77 -12.10
N VAL A 192 -3.50 3.06 -11.96
CA VAL A 192 -2.70 3.83 -12.93
C VAL A 192 -1.21 3.48 -12.73
N PRO A 193 -0.38 3.46 -13.80
CA PRO A 193 1.05 3.20 -13.67
C PRO A 193 1.70 4.04 -12.57
N PHE A 194 2.45 3.40 -11.67
CA PHE A 194 2.85 3.99 -10.39
C PHE A 194 3.57 5.35 -10.51
N GLY A 195 4.39 5.58 -11.54
CA GLY A 195 5.02 6.89 -11.76
C GLY A 195 4.02 8.01 -12.09
N ILE A 196 2.98 7.69 -12.86
CA ILE A 196 1.91 8.63 -13.20
C ILE A 196 1.01 8.84 -11.98
N SER A 197 0.60 7.75 -11.31
CA SER A 197 -0.29 7.83 -10.15
C SER A 197 0.37 8.63 -9.01
N THR A 198 1.66 8.41 -8.74
CA THR A 198 2.42 9.15 -7.72
C THR A 198 2.43 10.64 -7.98
N PHE A 199 2.69 11.06 -9.23
CA PHE A 199 2.67 12.48 -9.57
C PHE A 199 1.25 13.05 -9.45
N MET A 200 0.21 12.30 -9.83
CA MET A 200 -1.16 12.79 -9.77
C MET A 200 -1.71 12.96 -8.36
N VAL A 201 -1.17 12.25 -7.37
CA VAL A 201 -1.58 12.35 -5.96
C VAL A 201 -1.48 13.79 -5.42
N ASN A 202 -0.40 14.51 -5.75
CA ASN A 202 -0.16 15.87 -5.25
C ASN A 202 0.35 16.87 -6.29
N GLN A 203 0.57 16.44 -7.54
CA GLN A 203 1.11 17.23 -8.65
C GLN A 203 2.48 17.87 -8.33
N ASP A 204 3.24 17.24 -7.44
CA ASP A 204 4.56 17.70 -6.99
C ASP A 204 5.66 16.82 -7.57
N VAL A 205 6.54 17.40 -8.38
CA VAL A 205 7.67 16.69 -9.01
C VAL A 205 8.64 16.12 -7.96
N ARG A 206 8.74 16.72 -6.77
CA ARG A 206 9.56 16.18 -5.66
C ARG A 206 9.04 14.82 -5.19
N GLY A 207 7.74 14.55 -5.37
CA GLY A 207 7.14 13.24 -5.15
C GLY A 207 7.77 12.14 -6.00
N LEU A 208 8.17 12.45 -7.24
CA LEU A 208 8.87 11.51 -8.13
C LEU A 208 10.32 11.24 -7.69
N ILE A 209 10.95 12.19 -7.00
CA ILE A 209 12.28 12.00 -6.42
C ILE A 209 12.20 11.00 -5.26
N VAL A 210 11.22 11.16 -4.36
CA VAL A 210 10.98 10.20 -3.26
C VAL A 210 10.62 8.82 -3.80
N LEU A 211 9.83 8.77 -4.87
CA LEU A 211 9.54 7.52 -5.58
C LEU A 211 10.82 6.83 -6.05
N ALA A 212 11.70 7.55 -6.75
CA ALA A 212 12.96 7.00 -7.24
C ALA A 212 13.84 6.49 -6.09
N ILE A 213 13.92 7.24 -4.98
CA ILE A 213 14.62 6.82 -3.76
C ILE A 213 14.04 5.52 -3.22
N ASN A 214 12.71 5.42 -3.10
CA ASN A 214 12.03 4.22 -2.62
C ASN A 214 12.28 3.02 -3.54
N ILE A 215 12.26 3.19 -4.87
CA ILE A 215 12.60 2.13 -5.82
C ILE A 215 14.02 1.62 -5.57
N VAL A 216 15.00 2.52 -5.43
CA VAL A 216 16.40 2.15 -5.19
C VAL A 216 16.54 1.40 -3.87
N LEU A 217 15.92 1.89 -2.79
CA LEU A 217 15.93 1.22 -1.49
C LEU A 217 15.32 -0.18 -1.57
N LEU A 218 14.17 -0.32 -2.23
CA LEU A 218 13.53 -1.61 -2.42
C LEU A 218 14.38 -2.56 -3.27
N PHE A 219 15.05 -2.08 -4.32
CA PHE A 219 16.01 -2.91 -5.06
C PHE A 219 17.15 -3.40 -4.16
N MET A 220 17.75 -2.52 -3.36
CA MET A 220 18.83 -2.91 -2.43
C MET A 220 18.36 -3.94 -1.40
N ILE A 221 17.11 -3.84 -0.93
CA ILE A 221 16.53 -4.76 0.04
C ILE A 221 16.17 -6.10 -0.63
N TRP A 222 15.46 -6.10 -1.75
CA TRP A 222 15.02 -7.32 -2.41
C TRP A 222 16.17 -8.11 -3.06
N TYR A 223 17.19 -7.43 -3.56
CA TYR A 223 18.27 -8.04 -4.35
C TYR A 223 19.00 -9.21 -3.66
N PRO A 224 19.53 -9.07 -2.43
CA PRO A 224 20.25 -10.16 -1.77
C PRO A 224 19.38 -11.39 -1.52
N PHE A 225 18.12 -11.17 -1.12
CA PHE A 225 17.17 -12.26 -0.89
C PHE A 225 16.80 -12.95 -2.20
N PHE A 226 16.46 -12.18 -3.24
CA PHE A 226 16.13 -12.79 -4.53
C PHE A 226 17.31 -13.58 -5.10
N LYS A 227 18.56 -13.09 -4.99
CA LYS A 227 19.74 -13.81 -5.50
C LYS A 227 20.03 -15.09 -4.73
N ALA A 228 19.83 -15.10 -3.42
CA ALA A 228 19.96 -16.31 -2.62
C ALA A 228 18.86 -17.33 -2.97
N TYR A 229 17.61 -16.88 -3.10
CA TYR A 229 16.48 -17.71 -3.52
C TYR A 229 16.68 -18.29 -4.93
N GLU A 230 17.06 -17.46 -5.91
CA GLU A 230 17.38 -17.90 -7.27
C GLU A 230 18.50 -18.95 -7.30
N LYS A 231 19.53 -18.79 -6.46
CA LYS A 231 20.63 -19.76 -6.37
C LYS A 231 20.17 -21.11 -5.84
N GLU A 232 19.21 -21.14 -4.91
CA GLU A 232 18.64 -22.37 -4.39
C GLU A 232 17.79 -23.08 -5.45
N GLU A 233 16.96 -22.34 -6.16
CA GLU A 233 16.10 -22.86 -7.23
C GLU A 233 16.91 -23.43 -8.41
N ILE A 234 18.04 -22.80 -8.79
CA ILE A 234 18.97 -23.36 -9.79
C ILE A 234 19.54 -24.71 -9.37
N LYS A 235 19.81 -24.90 -8.06
CA LYS A 235 20.31 -26.17 -7.55
C LYS A 235 19.23 -27.26 -7.62
N LEU A 236 18.00 -26.91 -7.29
CA LEU A 236 16.86 -27.82 -7.37
C LEU A 236 16.59 -28.25 -8.83
N GLU A 237 16.53 -27.30 -9.78
CA GLU A 237 16.38 -27.62 -11.21
C GLU A 237 17.52 -28.53 -11.71
N SER A 238 18.76 -28.33 -11.23
CA SER A 238 19.91 -29.18 -11.60
C SER A 238 19.90 -30.59 -11.00
N GLN A 239 19.12 -30.83 -9.94
CA GLN A 239 19.01 -32.14 -9.27
C GLN A 239 17.84 -32.98 -9.82
N GLU A 240 16.87 -32.33 -10.47
CA GLU A 240 15.72 -32.98 -11.11
C GLU A 240 16.02 -33.46 -12.55
N VAL A 241 17.19 -33.11 -13.10
CA VAL A 241 17.70 -33.52 -14.43
C VAL A 241 18.74 -34.63 -14.28
#